data_AF-A0A936MV08-F1
#
_entry.id   AF-A0A936MV08-F1
#
_cell.length_a   1.000
_cell.length_b   1.000
_cell.length_c   1.000
_cell.angle_alpha   90.00
_cell.angle_beta   90.00
_cell.angle_gamma   90.00
#
_symmetry.space_group_name_H-M   'P 1'
#
loop_
_entity.id
_entity.type
_entity.pdbx_description
1 polymer ?
#
loop_
_entity_poly.entity_id
_entity_poly.type
_entity_poly.pdbx_seq_one_letter_code
_entity_poly.pdbx_strand_id
1 'polypeptide(L)'
;MGVLADDDNGVDEVAWFLDPARKNSEADPMLTAPFDGAAPDFRPKTTLTENAATPPNDGFFDTNATYIGALTSDDTWMTGAWLSFAPN
;
A
#
# COMPACT_ATOMS: atom_id res chain seq x y z
N MET A 1 26.60 3.27 15.84
CA MET A 1 26.67 2.28 14.74
C MET A 1 25.40 1.46 14.76
N GLY A 2 24.35 1.97 14.13
CA GLY A 2 23.08 1.27 13.97
C GLY A 2 22.67 1.37 12.50
N VAL A 3 21.78 0.49 12.06
CA VAL A 3 21.32 0.37 10.66
C VAL A 3 20.67 1.64 10.07
N LEU A 4 20.52 2.69 10.88
CA LEU A 4 19.80 3.93 10.55
C LEU A 4 20.68 5.19 10.67
N ALA A 5 22.00 5.07 10.72
CA ALA A 5 22.91 6.21 10.78
C ALA A 5 23.61 6.40 9.43
N ASP A 6 23.68 7.64 8.93
CA ASP A 6 24.53 8.03 7.79
C ASP A 6 25.96 7.51 8.02
N ASP A 7 26.37 6.57 7.18
CA ASP A 7 27.62 5.82 7.33
C ASP A 7 28.61 6.03 6.18
N ASP A 8 28.29 6.85 5.19
CA ASP A 8 29.13 7.03 3.99
C ASP A 8 29.40 8.50 3.56
N ASN A 9 28.91 9.51 4.30
CA ASN A 9 28.98 10.95 3.94
C ASN A 9 28.29 11.28 2.60
N GLY A 10 27.32 10.45 2.19
CA GLY A 10 26.54 10.56 0.97
C GLY A 10 25.12 11.06 1.21
N VAL A 11 24.13 10.35 0.65
CA VAL A 11 22.71 10.64 0.85
C VAL A 11 22.33 10.05 2.20
N ASP A 12 21.85 10.87 3.14
CA ASP A 12 21.22 10.35 4.34
C ASP A 12 19.85 9.75 3.96
N GLU A 13 19.78 8.44 3.69
CA GLU A 13 18.54 7.78 3.28
C GLU A 13 17.47 7.83 4.37
N VAL A 14 17.87 7.91 5.64
CA VAL A 14 16.95 7.99 6.77
C VAL A 14 16.31 9.36 6.82
N ALA A 15 17.10 10.44 6.74
CA ALA A 15 16.55 11.78 6.64
C ALA A 15 15.71 11.97 5.37
N TRP A 16 16.16 11.38 4.25
CA TRP A 16 15.41 11.42 3.00
C TRP A 16 14.09 10.67 3.07
N PHE A 17 14.08 9.48 3.69
CA PHE A 17 12.87 8.66 3.84
C PHE A 17 11.88 9.33 4.80
N LEU A 18 12.37 9.95 5.87
CA LEU A 18 11.56 10.63 6.89
C LEU A 18 11.16 12.07 6.52
N ASP A 19 11.62 12.61 5.39
CA ASP A 19 11.24 13.95 4.93
C ASP A 19 9.71 14.04 4.71
N PRO A 20 8.98 14.89 5.45
CA PRO A 20 7.53 15.02 5.31
C PRO A 20 7.07 15.40 3.89
N ALA A 21 7.91 16.08 3.10
CA ALA A 21 7.59 16.43 1.72
C ALA A 21 7.49 15.19 0.81
N ARG A 22 8.13 14.07 1.21
CA ARG A 22 8.12 12.80 0.48
C ARG A 22 6.89 11.95 0.77
N LYS A 23 6.14 12.25 1.84
CA LYS A 23 4.88 11.56 2.18
C LYS A 23 5.03 10.04 2.37
N ASN A 24 6.24 9.57 2.70
CA ASN A 24 6.43 8.18 3.07
C ASN A 24 5.80 7.91 4.44
N SER A 25 5.21 6.73 4.59
CA SER A 25 4.73 6.24 5.89
C SER A 25 4.89 4.74 5.97
N GLU A 26 5.09 4.25 7.19
CA GLU A 26 5.04 2.82 7.53
C GLU A 26 3.91 2.64 8.53
N ALA A 27 2.86 1.95 8.12
CA ALA A 27 1.72 1.63 8.97
C ALA A 27 1.20 0.24 8.59
N ASP A 28 0.82 -0.56 9.59
CA ASP A 28 0.15 -1.82 9.36
C ASP A 28 -1.24 -1.55 8.74
N PRO A 29 -1.51 -1.99 7.50
CA PRO A 29 -2.80 -1.78 6.85
C PRO A 29 -3.94 -2.59 7.48
N MET A 30 -3.63 -3.49 8.42
CA MET A 30 -4.55 -4.47 9.02
C MET A 30 -5.35 -5.21 7.96
N LEU A 31 -4.79 -6.23 7.33
CA LEU A 31 -5.52 -6.98 6.29
C LEU A 31 -6.76 -7.71 6.86
N THR A 32 -7.81 -7.84 6.05
CA THR A 32 -9.11 -8.36 6.50
C THR A 32 -9.05 -9.80 6.99
N ALA A 33 -8.55 -10.74 6.18
CA ALA A 33 -8.44 -12.16 6.53
C ALA A 33 -7.32 -12.85 5.72
N PRO A 34 -6.06 -12.41 5.84
CA PRO A 34 -4.97 -12.88 4.98
C PRO A 34 -4.59 -14.36 5.20
N PHE A 35 -5.03 -14.96 6.30
CA PHE A 35 -4.69 -16.34 6.69
C PHE A 35 -5.88 -17.31 6.63
N ASP A 36 -7.03 -16.88 6.09
CA ASP A 36 -8.12 -17.81 5.80
C ASP A 36 -7.70 -18.74 4.65
N GLY A 37 -7.52 -20.03 4.95
CA GLY A 37 -7.06 -21.02 3.99
C GLY A 37 -8.12 -21.46 2.96
N ALA A 38 -9.39 -21.09 3.15
CA ALA A 38 -10.47 -21.41 2.22
C ALA A 38 -10.89 -20.18 1.39
N ALA A 39 -10.83 -19.00 2.00
CA ALA A 39 -11.25 -17.74 1.38
C ALA A 39 -10.40 -16.56 1.88
N PRO A 40 -9.12 -16.47 1.48
CA PRO A 40 -8.25 -15.40 1.92
C PRO A 40 -8.73 -14.03 1.44
N ASP A 41 -8.65 -13.03 2.31
CA ASP A 41 -8.97 -11.63 2.00
C ASP A 41 -7.78 -10.73 2.31
N PHE A 42 -7.14 -10.26 1.25
CA PHE A 42 -5.95 -9.39 1.29
C PHE A 42 -6.27 -7.91 1.17
N ARG A 43 -7.56 -7.52 1.20
CA ARG A 43 -7.93 -6.10 1.25
C ARG A 43 -7.51 -5.51 2.60
N PRO A 44 -7.16 -4.21 2.64
CA PRO A 44 -6.97 -3.53 3.91
C PRO A 44 -8.32 -3.45 4.64
N LYS A 45 -8.31 -3.54 5.97
CA LYS A 45 -9.54 -3.42 6.78
C LYS A 45 -10.16 -2.04 6.71
N THR A 46 -9.38 -1.02 6.36
CA THR A 46 -9.84 0.34 6.07
C THR A 46 -9.05 0.89 4.90
N THR A 47 -9.72 1.56 3.96
CA THR A 47 -9.06 2.23 2.84
C THR A 47 -8.03 3.25 3.34
N LEU A 48 -6.78 3.10 2.91
CA LEU A 48 -5.68 4.00 3.27
C LEU A 48 -5.74 5.25 2.41
N THR A 49 -5.98 6.41 3.02
CA THR A 49 -6.10 7.69 2.29
C THR A 49 -5.14 8.77 2.78
N GLU A 50 -4.55 8.58 3.96
CA GLU A 50 -3.59 9.52 4.51
C GLU A 50 -2.39 9.66 3.56
N ASN A 51 -2.11 10.91 3.13
CA ASN A 51 -1.05 11.25 2.19
C ASN A 51 -1.17 10.66 0.77
N ALA A 52 -2.29 10.03 0.40
CA ALA A 52 -2.54 9.57 -0.96
C ALA A 52 -2.44 10.74 -1.96
N ALA A 53 -1.69 10.56 -3.04
CA ALA A 53 -1.63 11.53 -4.12
C ALA A 53 -2.83 11.35 -5.06
N THR A 54 -3.30 12.44 -5.64
CA THR A 54 -4.23 12.37 -6.78
C THR A 54 -3.43 11.99 -8.03
N PRO A 55 -3.79 10.90 -8.72
CA PRO A 55 -3.11 10.54 -9.97
C PRO A 55 -3.26 11.63 -11.04
N PRO A 56 -2.26 11.79 -11.94
CA PRO A 56 -2.34 12.78 -13.00
C PRO A 56 -3.48 12.48 -13.97
N ASN A 57 -4.12 13.53 -14.49
CA ASN A 57 -5.17 13.41 -15.51
C ASN A 57 -4.55 13.36 -16.92
N ASP A 58 -3.79 12.31 -17.19
CA ASP A 58 -3.09 12.08 -18.46
C ASP A 58 -3.74 11.01 -19.34
N GLY A 59 -4.89 10.48 -18.91
CA GLY A 59 -5.65 9.44 -19.60
C GLY A 59 -5.16 8.01 -19.35
N PHE A 60 -4.11 7.82 -18.55
CA PHE A 60 -3.62 6.50 -18.14
C PHE A 60 -4.18 6.08 -16.78
N PHE A 61 -4.13 6.98 -15.78
CA PHE A 61 -4.55 6.68 -14.42
C PHE A 61 -6.03 7.01 -14.16
N ASP A 62 -6.66 6.25 -13.24
CA ASP A 62 -7.92 6.67 -12.64
C ASP A 62 -7.67 7.82 -11.67
N THR A 63 -8.09 9.02 -12.05
CA THR A 63 -7.95 10.23 -11.24
C THR A 63 -8.73 10.18 -9.91
N ASN A 64 -9.67 9.23 -9.76
CA ASN A 64 -10.44 9.04 -8.53
C ASN A 64 -9.76 8.11 -7.52
N ALA A 65 -8.65 7.45 -7.88
CA ALA A 65 -7.89 6.57 -7.00
C ALA A 65 -7.11 7.38 -5.95
N THR A 66 -7.83 8.00 -5.02
CA THR A 66 -7.33 8.84 -3.93
C THR A 66 -6.98 8.02 -2.68
N TYR A 67 -6.49 6.80 -2.90
CA TYR A 67 -6.12 5.83 -1.87
C TYR A 67 -4.75 5.22 -2.15
N ILE A 68 -4.14 4.63 -1.14
CA ILE A 68 -2.83 3.95 -1.21
C ILE A 68 -3.05 2.44 -1.38
N GLY A 69 -2.30 1.85 -2.31
CA GLY A 69 -2.35 0.42 -2.61
C GLY A 69 -3.22 0.09 -3.82
N ALA A 70 -3.41 -1.20 -4.06
CA ALA A 70 -4.15 -1.69 -5.23
C ALA A 70 -5.67 -1.83 -5.00
N LEU A 71 -6.12 -1.85 -3.73
CA LEU A 71 -7.49 -2.17 -3.35
C LEU A 71 -7.96 -1.23 -2.25
N THR A 72 -9.21 -0.80 -2.33
CA THR A 72 -9.94 -0.22 -1.19
C THR A 72 -10.48 -1.33 -0.27
N SER A 73 -10.96 -0.98 0.92
CA SER A 73 -11.56 -1.96 1.83
C SER A 73 -12.84 -2.60 1.28
N ASP A 74 -13.52 -1.92 0.37
CA ASP A 74 -14.79 -2.33 -0.25
C ASP A 74 -14.63 -2.83 -1.70
N ASP A 75 -13.41 -2.89 -2.22
CA ASP A 75 -13.14 -3.34 -3.58
C ASP A 75 -13.66 -4.78 -3.81
N THR A 76 -14.19 -5.04 -5.00
CA THR A 76 -14.76 -6.34 -5.39
C THR A 76 -13.83 -7.17 -6.27
N TRP A 77 -12.65 -6.67 -6.63
CA TRP A 77 -11.68 -7.38 -7.47
C TRP A 77 -11.29 -8.74 -6.88
N MET A 78 -11.20 -8.83 -5.54
CA MET A 78 -10.93 -10.04 -4.77
C MET A 78 -12.08 -11.09 -4.77
N THR A 79 -13.17 -10.82 -5.49
CA THR A 79 -14.34 -11.71 -5.59
C THR A 79 -14.57 -12.24 -7.00
N GLY A 80 -13.73 -11.86 -7.96
CA GLY A 80 -13.91 -12.22 -9.37
C GLY A 80 -13.63 -13.69 -9.67
N ALA A 81 -14.27 -14.21 -10.72
CA ALA A 81 -14.09 -15.59 -11.19
C ALA A 81 -12.68 -15.91 -11.72
N TRP A 82 -11.82 -14.89 -11.85
CA TRP A 82 -10.41 -15.04 -12.21
C TRP A 82 -9.53 -15.47 -11.03
N LEU A 83 -10.08 -15.52 -9.81
CA LEU A 83 -9.38 -15.99 -8.62
C LEU A 83 -9.70 -17.45 -8.34
N SER A 84 -8.68 -18.21 -7.96
CA SER A 84 -8.82 -19.55 -7.41
C SER A 84 -7.97 -19.67 -6.16
N PHE A 85 -8.64 -19.93 -5.03
CA PHE A 85 -8.00 -20.24 -3.75
C PHE A 85 -8.09 -21.73 -3.41
N ALA A 86 -8.45 -22.56 -4.40
CA ALA A 86 -8.52 -24.00 -4.20
C ALA A 86 -7.15 -24.52 -3.73
N PRO A 87 -7.09 -25.28 -2.63
CA PRO A 87 -5.85 -25.91 -2.21
C PRO A 87 -5.37 -26.89 -3.29
N ASN A 88 -4.05 -26.94 -3.48
CA ASN A 88 -3.39 -27.86 -4.41
C ASN A 88 -3.54 -29.32 -4.00
#